data_AF-A0A952HNR4-F1
#
_entry.id   AF-A0A952HNR4-F1
#
_cell.length_a   1.000
_cell.length_b   1.000
_cell.length_c   1.000
_cell.angle_alpha   90.00
_cell.angle_beta   90.00
_cell.angle_gamma   90.00
#
_symmetry.space_group_name_H-M   'P 1'
#
loop_
_entity.id
_entity.type
_entity.pdbx_description
1 polymer ?
#
loop_
_entity_poly.entity_id
_entity_poly.type
_entity_poly.pdbx_seq_one_letter_code
_entity_poly.pdbx_strand_id
1 'polypeptide(L)'
;MIAKLGGHLGVAVFGLISFVLVALAVIGINRLTGFNIFSFSFWVFIPAGALLTGVAAASGYYFASLFFHTRPTWFLLAQILIVTAAAQLVIYYGEYRSLVLDDGTMASDAIGFRDYLDTYLRSMHLRAGHGGHIDTGEVGDFGYWLAVIDFVGFVLGGLFVFFMLQTYPSCWKCSRYLRKISKTGQMFSDHDLFAKHYDSLFQHPVGSKPFADLMRANPKIRKPAVDTVMMGSELLGCAHCKTQLLTQKVQILGKKGWKDIPKLTRQVRLPDGVDLRQVVKPG
;
A
#
# COMPACT_ATOMS: atom_id res chain seq x y z
N MET A 1 -27.11 3.91 -1.06
CA MET A 1 -26.50 2.59 -0.72
C MET A 1 -25.84 1.93 -1.94
N ILE A 2 -26.51 1.93 -3.09
CA ILE A 2 -26.04 1.34 -4.37
C ILE A 2 -24.66 1.86 -4.82
N ALA A 3 -24.42 3.17 -4.77
CA ALA A 3 -23.12 3.77 -5.16
C ALA A 3 -21.95 3.43 -4.22
N LYS A 4 -22.22 2.96 -2.99
CA LYS A 4 -21.16 2.41 -2.11
C LYS A 4 -20.86 0.97 -2.51
N LEU A 5 -21.89 0.18 -2.81
CA LEU A 5 -21.76 -1.22 -3.19
C LEU A 5 -20.95 -1.41 -4.48
N GLY A 6 -21.19 -0.58 -5.50
CA GLY A 6 -20.45 -0.65 -6.77
C GLY A 6 -18.94 -0.39 -6.63
N GLY A 7 -18.55 0.52 -5.73
CA GLY A 7 -17.13 0.78 -5.45
C GLY A 7 -16.44 -0.40 -4.78
N HIS A 8 -17.07 -1.00 -3.77
CA HIS A 8 -16.54 -2.19 -3.10
C HIS A 8 -16.47 -3.40 -4.04
N LEU A 9 -17.48 -3.60 -4.89
CA LEU A 9 -17.49 -4.66 -5.90
C LEU A 9 -16.38 -4.45 -6.94
N GLY A 10 -16.21 -3.22 -7.44
CA GLY A 10 -15.13 -2.89 -8.37
C GLY A 10 -13.76 -3.21 -7.78
N VAL A 11 -13.52 -2.80 -6.52
CA VAL A 11 -12.27 -3.13 -5.81
C VAL A 11 -12.07 -4.63 -5.68
N ALA A 12 -13.11 -5.39 -5.34
CA ALA A 12 -13.07 -6.84 -5.22
C ALA A 12 -12.70 -7.53 -6.54
N VAL A 13 -13.29 -7.10 -7.66
CA VAL A 13 -13.03 -7.67 -9.00
C VAL A 13 -11.59 -7.36 -9.45
N PHE A 14 -11.14 -6.12 -9.33
CA PHE A 14 -9.76 -5.76 -9.68
C PHE A 14 -8.73 -6.48 -8.82
N GLY A 15 -9.01 -6.65 -7.53
CA GLY A 15 -8.19 -7.45 -6.63
C GLY A 15 -8.11 -8.91 -7.08
N LEU A 16 -9.24 -9.52 -7.44
CA LEU A 16 -9.27 -10.90 -7.95
C LEU A 16 -8.51 -11.05 -9.28
N ILE A 17 -8.64 -10.09 -10.20
CA ILE A 17 -7.91 -10.11 -11.48
C ILE A 17 -6.39 -10.02 -11.24
N SER A 18 -5.94 -9.04 -10.43
CA SER A 18 -4.53 -8.89 -10.08
C SER A 18 -3.97 -10.16 -9.45
N PHE A 19 -4.77 -10.81 -8.62
CA PHE A 19 -4.41 -12.05 -7.96
C PHE A 19 -4.21 -13.21 -8.95
N VAL A 20 -5.17 -13.45 -9.84
CA VAL A 20 -5.08 -14.48 -10.88
C VAL A 20 -3.87 -14.22 -11.78
N LEU A 21 -3.64 -12.98 -12.18
CA LEU A 21 -2.48 -12.59 -13.00
C LEU A 21 -1.16 -12.89 -12.30
N VAL A 22 -1.05 -12.58 -11.00
CA VAL A 22 0.17 -12.87 -10.23
C VAL A 22 0.38 -14.37 -10.07
N ALA A 23 -0.67 -15.14 -9.77
CA ALA A 23 -0.56 -16.61 -9.69
C ALA A 23 -0.08 -17.21 -11.02
N LEU A 24 -0.67 -16.79 -12.14
CA LEU A 24 -0.25 -17.23 -13.48
C LEU A 24 1.18 -16.80 -13.82
N ALA A 25 1.59 -15.60 -13.42
CA ALA A 25 2.95 -15.12 -13.62
C ALA A 25 3.97 -15.94 -12.83
N VAL A 26 3.67 -16.28 -11.57
CA VAL A 26 4.54 -17.14 -10.74
C VAL A 26 4.68 -18.52 -11.37
N ILE A 27 3.56 -19.16 -11.76
CA ILE A 27 3.58 -20.47 -12.42
C ILE A 27 4.36 -20.39 -13.74
N GLY A 28 4.14 -19.35 -14.55
CA GLY A 28 4.82 -19.16 -15.82
C GLY A 28 6.33 -18.95 -15.68
N ILE A 29 6.77 -18.16 -14.70
CA ILE A 29 8.20 -17.94 -14.43
C ILE A 29 8.85 -19.23 -13.94
N ASN A 30 8.20 -19.96 -13.03
CA ASN A 30 8.69 -21.25 -12.56
C ASN A 30 8.91 -22.21 -13.74
N ARG A 31 7.94 -22.29 -14.66
CA ARG A 31 8.05 -23.15 -15.84
C ARG A 31 9.18 -22.74 -16.80
N LEU A 32 9.37 -21.45 -17.04
CA LEU A 32 10.34 -20.97 -18.03
C LEU A 32 11.78 -20.96 -17.53
N THR A 33 11.98 -20.79 -16.22
CA THR A 33 13.31 -20.57 -15.62
C THR A 33 13.74 -21.71 -14.70
N GLY A 34 12.82 -22.59 -14.30
CA GLY A 34 13.03 -23.55 -13.22
C GLY A 34 13.21 -22.89 -11.84
N PHE A 35 12.99 -21.58 -11.74
CA PHE A 35 13.16 -20.81 -10.51
C PHE A 35 11.80 -20.54 -9.86
N ASN A 36 11.59 -21.14 -8.69
CA ASN A 36 10.40 -20.88 -7.89
C ASN A 36 10.56 -19.58 -7.10
N ILE A 37 10.02 -18.47 -7.64
CA ILE A 37 9.99 -17.17 -6.95
C ILE A 37 9.31 -17.28 -5.59
N PHE A 38 8.27 -18.11 -5.48
CA PHE A 38 7.46 -18.19 -4.28
C PHE A 38 8.26 -18.75 -3.10
N SER A 39 9.04 -19.80 -3.33
CA SER A 39 9.91 -20.45 -2.33
C SER A 39 11.22 -19.69 -2.05
N PHE A 40 11.43 -18.51 -2.65
CA PHE A 40 12.64 -17.73 -2.42
C PHE A 40 12.68 -17.18 -0.99
N SER A 41 13.56 -17.75 -0.16
CA SER A 41 13.73 -17.36 1.24
C SER A 41 15.11 -16.74 1.49
N PHE A 42 15.14 -15.60 2.19
CA PHE A 42 16.38 -14.99 2.66
C PHE A 42 16.71 -15.54 4.05
N TRP A 43 17.93 -16.11 4.18
CA TRP A 43 18.39 -16.72 5.43
C TRP A 43 17.44 -17.80 5.99
N VAL A 44 16.73 -18.55 5.13
CA VAL A 44 15.76 -19.61 5.47
C VAL A 44 14.50 -19.12 6.23
N PHE A 45 14.59 -18.05 7.02
CA PHE A 45 13.50 -17.57 7.89
C PHE A 45 12.61 -16.50 7.27
N ILE A 46 13.12 -15.72 6.30
CA ILE A 46 12.36 -14.61 5.71
C ILE A 46 11.85 -15.06 4.33
N PRO A 47 10.55 -15.37 4.18
CA PRO A 47 9.95 -15.77 2.92
C PRO A 47 9.77 -14.56 2.00
N ALA A 48 10.88 -14.04 1.49
CA ALA A 48 10.93 -12.82 0.70
C ALA A 48 10.12 -12.96 -0.59
N GLY A 49 10.19 -14.14 -1.22
CA GLY A 49 9.40 -14.53 -2.37
C GLY A 49 7.91 -14.42 -2.11
N ALA A 50 7.40 -15.22 -1.18
CA ALA A 50 5.99 -15.22 -0.81
C ALA A 50 5.48 -13.84 -0.37
N LEU A 51 6.27 -13.06 0.39
CA LEU A 51 5.91 -11.70 0.79
C LEU A 51 5.76 -10.77 -0.42
N LEU A 52 6.73 -10.76 -1.34
CA LEU A 52 6.67 -9.94 -2.56
C LEU A 52 5.50 -10.37 -3.44
N THR A 53 5.26 -11.67 -3.59
CA THR A 53 4.10 -12.19 -4.32
C THR A 53 2.80 -11.73 -3.66
N GLY A 54 2.70 -11.76 -2.33
CA GLY A 54 1.55 -11.27 -1.58
C GLY A 54 1.28 -9.78 -1.80
N VAL A 55 2.34 -8.95 -1.77
CA VAL A 55 2.24 -7.51 -2.09
C VAL A 55 1.79 -7.29 -3.54
N ALA A 56 2.39 -8.00 -4.48
CA ALA A 56 2.05 -7.91 -5.90
C ALA A 56 0.60 -8.34 -6.15
N ALA A 57 0.16 -9.43 -5.53
CA ALA A 57 -1.21 -9.94 -5.65
C ALA A 57 -2.23 -8.96 -5.05
N ALA A 58 -1.87 -8.28 -3.95
CA ALA A 58 -2.72 -7.27 -3.32
C ALA A 58 -2.73 -5.90 -4.03
N SER A 59 -1.80 -5.67 -4.98
CA SER A 59 -1.68 -4.38 -5.68
C SER A 59 -2.95 -3.97 -6.44
N GLY A 60 -3.71 -4.93 -6.98
CA GLY A 60 -5.02 -4.65 -7.61
C GLY A 60 -6.02 -4.02 -6.65
N TYR A 61 -6.10 -4.52 -5.41
CA TYR A 61 -6.94 -3.91 -4.37
C TYR A 61 -6.48 -2.50 -4.06
N TYR A 62 -5.16 -2.26 -4.00
CA TYR A 62 -4.59 -0.94 -3.76
C TYR A 62 -4.98 0.08 -4.83
N PHE A 63 -4.71 -0.22 -6.10
CA PHE A 63 -5.01 0.70 -7.19
C PHE A 63 -6.51 0.93 -7.34
N ALA A 64 -7.32 -0.13 -7.22
CA ALA A 64 -8.77 0.00 -7.31
C ALA A 64 -9.35 0.80 -6.14
N SER A 65 -8.86 0.60 -4.91
CA SER A 65 -9.30 1.37 -3.74
C SER A 65 -9.03 2.87 -3.92
N LEU A 66 -7.88 3.23 -4.48
CA LEU A 66 -7.55 4.64 -4.79
C LEU A 66 -8.41 5.18 -5.93
N PHE A 67 -8.60 4.40 -7.00
CA PHE A 67 -9.39 4.77 -8.17
C PHE A 67 -10.88 4.99 -7.84
N PHE A 68 -11.49 4.06 -7.11
CA PHE A 68 -12.89 4.16 -6.67
C PHE A 68 -13.06 5.01 -5.40
N HIS A 69 -11.98 5.61 -4.89
CA HIS A 69 -11.95 6.39 -3.64
C HIS A 69 -12.61 5.67 -2.46
N THR A 70 -12.46 4.35 -2.39
CA THR A 70 -13.17 3.49 -1.46
C THR A 70 -12.20 2.92 -0.44
N ARG A 71 -12.50 3.18 0.84
CA ARG A 71 -11.69 2.68 1.94
C ARG A 71 -11.91 1.18 2.13
N PRO A 72 -10.83 0.40 2.32
CA PRO A 72 -10.92 -1.00 2.68
C PRO A 72 -11.77 -1.20 3.92
N THR A 73 -12.69 -2.15 3.83
CA THR A 73 -13.53 -2.59 4.94
C THR A 73 -13.03 -3.94 5.44
N TRP A 74 -13.55 -4.39 6.58
CA TRP A 74 -13.32 -5.75 7.08
C TRP A 74 -13.67 -6.82 6.04
N PHE A 75 -14.70 -6.61 5.22
CA PHE A 75 -15.05 -7.53 4.13
C PHE A 75 -13.92 -7.69 3.11
N LEU A 76 -13.23 -6.60 2.77
CA LEU A 76 -12.09 -6.65 1.86
C LEU A 76 -10.92 -7.41 2.50
N LEU A 77 -10.70 -7.24 3.81
CA LEU A 77 -9.69 -8.01 4.54
C LEU A 77 -9.99 -9.51 4.49
N ALA A 78 -11.23 -9.91 4.78
CA ALA A 78 -11.66 -11.30 4.68
C ALA A 78 -11.47 -11.84 3.24
N GLN A 79 -11.79 -11.03 2.23
CA GLN A 79 -11.56 -11.40 0.83
C GLN A 79 -10.07 -11.61 0.54
N ILE A 80 -9.17 -10.71 0.99
CA ILE A 80 -7.73 -10.87 0.83
C ILE A 80 -7.27 -12.20 1.45
N LEU A 81 -7.74 -12.54 2.65
CA LEU A 81 -7.37 -13.79 3.33
C LEU A 81 -7.86 -15.03 2.60
N ILE A 82 -9.13 -15.07 2.20
CA ILE A 82 -9.72 -16.21 1.46
C ILE A 82 -9.02 -16.37 0.11
N VAL A 83 -8.86 -15.26 -0.61
CA VAL A 83 -8.23 -15.27 -1.92
C VAL A 83 -6.78 -15.75 -1.78
N THR A 84 -6.00 -15.22 -0.83
CA THR A 84 -4.64 -15.68 -0.50
C THR A 84 -4.56 -17.19 -0.28
N ALA A 85 -5.42 -17.76 0.57
CA ALA A 85 -5.47 -19.20 0.79
C ALA A 85 -5.77 -19.98 -0.51
N ALA A 86 -6.66 -19.44 -1.35
CA ALA A 86 -6.93 -20.00 -2.66
C ALA A 86 -5.75 -19.89 -3.64
N ALA A 87 -4.92 -18.82 -3.65
CA ALA A 87 -3.70 -18.79 -4.48
C ALA A 87 -2.80 -19.94 -4.09
N GLN A 88 -2.57 -20.11 -2.80
CA GLN A 88 -1.61 -21.10 -2.35
C GLN A 88 -1.97 -22.48 -2.90
N LEU A 89 -3.25 -22.84 -2.79
CA LEU A 89 -3.78 -24.06 -3.37
C LEU A 89 -3.68 -24.08 -4.90
N VAL A 90 -3.98 -22.99 -5.59
CA VAL A 90 -3.90 -22.90 -7.05
C VAL A 90 -2.46 -22.96 -7.56
N ILE A 91 -1.49 -22.41 -6.84
CA ILE A 91 -0.06 -22.46 -7.16
C ILE A 91 0.41 -23.91 -6.99
N TYR A 92 0.15 -24.55 -5.86
CA TYR A 92 0.49 -25.97 -5.67
C TYR A 92 -0.20 -26.89 -6.68
N TYR A 93 -1.48 -26.64 -6.98
CA TYR A 93 -2.21 -27.41 -7.98
C TYR A 93 -1.72 -27.14 -9.40
N GLY A 94 -1.31 -25.90 -9.69
CA GLY A 94 -0.70 -25.52 -10.95
C GLY A 94 0.64 -26.22 -11.16
N GLU A 95 1.49 -26.24 -10.13
CA GLU A 95 2.75 -26.97 -10.12
C GLU A 95 2.51 -28.47 -10.33
N TYR A 96 1.62 -29.09 -9.55
CA TYR A 96 1.17 -30.48 -9.69
C TYR A 96 0.77 -30.84 -11.12
N ARG A 97 -0.09 -30.01 -11.74
CA ARG A 97 -0.59 -30.28 -13.10
C ARG A 97 0.47 -30.03 -14.16
N SER A 98 1.42 -29.15 -13.90
CA SER A 98 2.46 -28.79 -14.87
C SER A 98 3.70 -29.66 -14.77
N LEU A 99 3.84 -30.44 -13.69
CA LEU A 99 4.99 -31.29 -13.46
C LEU A 99 4.95 -32.51 -14.38
N VAL A 100 6.01 -32.66 -15.17
CA VAL A 100 6.25 -33.83 -16.02
C VAL A 100 7.40 -34.60 -15.38
N LEU A 101 7.19 -35.89 -15.12
CA LEU A 101 8.21 -36.78 -14.58
C LEU A 101 9.25 -37.13 -15.65
N ASP A 102 10.38 -37.71 -15.23
CA ASP A 102 11.50 -38.06 -16.12
C ASP A 102 11.12 -39.06 -17.23
N ASP A 103 10.04 -39.81 -17.03
CA ASP A 103 9.45 -40.74 -17.99
C ASP A 103 8.51 -40.06 -19.00
N GLY A 104 8.35 -38.74 -18.93
CA GLY A 104 7.48 -37.94 -19.79
C GLY A 104 6.00 -37.98 -19.40
N THR A 105 5.64 -38.67 -18.31
CA THR A 105 4.26 -38.70 -17.82
C THR A 105 3.94 -37.46 -17.00
N MET A 106 2.71 -36.98 -17.08
CA MET A 106 2.27 -35.89 -16.22
C MET A 106 2.03 -36.43 -14.80
N ALA A 107 2.53 -35.73 -13.78
CA ALA A 107 2.34 -36.15 -12.40
C ALA A 107 0.86 -36.27 -12.01
N SER A 108 0.00 -35.49 -12.68
CA SER A 108 -1.45 -35.54 -12.49
C SER A 108 -2.12 -36.85 -12.88
N ASP A 109 -1.46 -37.64 -13.73
CA ASP A 109 -1.99 -38.90 -14.25
C ASP A 109 -1.49 -40.09 -13.41
N ALA A 110 -0.39 -39.90 -12.66
CA ALA A 110 0.27 -40.95 -11.89
C ALA A 110 -0.15 -40.98 -10.41
N ILE A 111 -0.30 -39.82 -9.77
CA ILE A 111 -0.61 -39.71 -8.33
C ILE A 111 -1.71 -38.68 -8.09
N GLY A 112 -2.51 -38.85 -7.03
CA GLY A 112 -3.54 -37.87 -6.68
C GLY A 112 -2.93 -36.58 -6.09
N PHE A 113 -3.63 -35.45 -6.24
CA PHE A 113 -3.15 -34.14 -5.74
C PHE A 113 -2.78 -34.13 -4.25
N ARG A 114 -3.50 -34.88 -3.41
CA ARG A 114 -3.20 -34.96 -1.96
C ARG A 114 -1.87 -35.68 -1.72
N ASP A 115 -1.64 -36.78 -2.43
CA ASP A 115 -0.42 -37.57 -2.31
C ASP A 115 0.77 -36.82 -2.91
N TYR A 116 0.54 -36.09 -4.01
CA TYR A 116 1.51 -35.14 -4.55
C TYR A 116 1.85 -34.05 -3.53
N LEU A 117 0.86 -33.41 -2.92
CA LEU A 117 1.09 -32.33 -1.97
C LEU A 117 1.85 -32.85 -0.75
N ASP A 118 1.49 -34.03 -0.24
CA ASP A 118 2.21 -34.69 0.86
C ASP A 118 3.67 -34.96 0.50
N THR A 119 3.90 -35.53 -0.70
CA THR A 119 5.23 -35.84 -1.22
C THR A 119 6.05 -34.57 -1.44
N TYR A 120 5.49 -33.56 -2.10
CA TYR A 120 6.13 -32.28 -2.40
C TYR A 120 6.49 -31.51 -1.14
N LEU A 121 5.58 -31.49 -0.15
CA LEU A 121 5.86 -30.87 1.14
C LEU A 121 6.98 -31.59 1.89
N ARG A 122 7.11 -32.92 1.74
CA ARG A 122 8.19 -33.69 2.37
C ARG A 122 9.52 -33.66 1.61
N SER A 123 9.48 -33.51 0.29
CA SER A 123 10.64 -33.47 -0.60
C SER A 123 11.15 -32.06 -0.90
N MET A 124 10.57 -31.03 -0.28
CA MET A 124 10.96 -29.64 -0.51
C MET A 124 12.42 -29.41 -0.09
N HIS A 125 13.32 -29.17 -1.05
CA HIS A 125 14.72 -28.89 -0.80
C HIS A 125 14.94 -27.39 -0.53
N LEU A 126 15.61 -27.06 0.58
CA LEU A 126 15.98 -25.69 0.91
C LEU A 126 17.21 -25.26 0.09
N ARG A 127 17.04 -24.28 -0.79
CA ARG A 127 18.17 -23.53 -1.38
C ARG A 127 18.41 -22.26 -0.57
N ALA A 128 19.42 -22.29 0.31
CA ALA A 128 19.80 -21.18 1.17
C ALA A 128 21.11 -20.52 0.72
N GLY A 129 21.07 -19.23 0.33
CA GLY A 129 22.25 -18.34 0.36
C GLY A 129 22.86 -17.89 -0.98
N HIS A 130 23.51 -16.72 -0.92
CA HIS A 130 24.20 -16.04 -2.02
C HIS A 130 25.40 -16.88 -2.51
N GLY A 131 25.24 -17.55 -3.65
CA GLY A 131 26.35 -18.16 -4.40
C GLY A 131 26.76 -19.59 -4.03
N GLY A 132 25.96 -20.36 -3.29
CA GLY A 132 26.34 -21.72 -2.88
C GLY A 132 25.24 -22.75 -3.11
N HIS A 133 25.52 -23.76 -3.95
CA HIS A 133 24.81 -25.03 -4.05
C HIS A 133 24.90 -25.82 -2.72
N ILE A 134 24.17 -25.39 -1.69
CA ILE A 134 23.99 -26.19 -0.47
C ILE A 134 22.58 -26.73 -0.51
N ASP A 135 22.42 -27.89 -1.15
CA ASP A 135 21.24 -28.76 -1.02
C ASP A 135 21.29 -29.37 0.38
N THR A 136 20.43 -28.92 1.30
CA THR A 136 20.42 -29.43 2.68
C THR A 136 19.72 -30.79 2.83
N GLY A 137 19.61 -31.59 1.77
CA GLY A 137 18.93 -32.89 1.78
C GLY A 137 17.40 -32.78 1.83
N GLU A 138 16.71 -33.92 1.79
CA GLU A 138 15.25 -34.00 1.97
C GLU A 138 14.88 -33.52 3.38
N VAL A 139 14.02 -32.53 3.43
CA VAL A 139 13.72 -31.79 4.67
C VAL A 139 12.61 -32.50 5.48
N GLY A 140 11.98 -33.55 4.93
CA GLY A 140 11.00 -34.39 5.61
C GLY A 140 9.82 -33.57 6.13
N ASP A 141 9.37 -33.85 7.36
CA ASP A 141 8.25 -33.13 8.00
C ASP A 141 8.50 -31.62 8.20
N PHE A 142 9.75 -31.16 8.05
CA PHE A 142 10.07 -29.73 8.18
C PHE A 142 9.62 -28.92 6.96
N GLY A 143 9.31 -29.55 5.82
CA GLY A 143 8.77 -28.81 4.67
C GLY A 143 7.33 -28.32 4.85
N TYR A 144 6.51 -28.93 5.72
CA TYR A 144 5.23 -28.33 6.11
C TYR A 144 5.43 -27.01 6.85
N TRP A 145 6.45 -26.92 7.71
CA TRP A 145 6.77 -25.67 8.41
C TRP A 145 7.20 -24.57 7.44
N LEU A 146 7.98 -24.90 6.42
CA LEU A 146 8.36 -23.96 5.36
C LEU A 146 7.15 -23.47 4.57
N ALA A 147 6.25 -24.38 4.17
CA ALA A 147 5.01 -24.00 3.50
C ALA A 147 4.12 -23.09 4.36
N VAL A 148 4.06 -23.32 5.67
CA VAL A 148 3.36 -22.45 6.62
C VAL A 148 4.04 -21.07 6.71
N ILE A 149 5.37 -21.02 6.76
CA ILE A 149 6.14 -19.77 6.76
C ILE A 149 5.86 -18.98 5.48
N ASP A 150 5.91 -19.61 4.31
CA ASP A 150 5.61 -18.97 3.03
C ASP A 150 4.18 -18.45 2.98
N PHE A 151 3.20 -19.25 3.44
CA PHE A 151 1.81 -18.81 3.56
C PHE A 151 1.67 -17.58 4.46
N VAL A 152 2.31 -17.58 5.63
CA VAL A 152 2.33 -16.42 6.54
C VAL A 152 2.99 -15.23 5.85
N GLY A 153 4.11 -15.42 5.15
CA GLY A 153 4.79 -14.39 4.38
C GLY A 153 3.88 -13.73 3.34
N PHE A 154 3.15 -14.53 2.57
CA PHE A 154 2.19 -14.04 1.58
C PHE A 154 1.04 -13.26 2.24
N VAL A 155 0.45 -13.79 3.31
CA VAL A 155 -0.60 -13.10 4.07
C VAL A 155 -0.09 -11.76 4.58
N LEU A 156 1.11 -11.72 5.17
CA LEU A 156 1.75 -10.50 5.66
C LEU A 156 1.97 -9.48 4.53
N GLY A 157 2.38 -9.92 3.34
CA GLY A 157 2.49 -9.07 2.15
C GLY A 157 1.16 -8.44 1.76
N GLY A 158 0.07 -9.21 1.75
CA GLY A 158 -1.28 -8.69 1.49
C GLY A 158 -1.79 -7.74 2.58
N LEU A 159 -1.55 -8.08 3.85
CA LEU A 159 -1.89 -7.24 5.00
C LEU A 159 -1.13 -5.92 4.98
N PHE A 160 0.14 -5.93 4.60
CA PHE A 160 0.94 -4.72 4.47
C PHE A 160 0.27 -3.71 3.52
N VAL A 161 -0.21 -4.17 2.36
CA VAL A 161 -0.94 -3.33 1.41
C VAL A 161 -2.26 -2.82 2.00
N PHE A 162 -3.00 -3.67 2.73
CA PHE A 162 -4.22 -3.27 3.42
C PHE A 162 -3.97 -2.17 4.47
N PHE A 163 -2.94 -2.31 5.30
CA PHE A 163 -2.56 -1.30 6.28
C PHE A 163 -2.06 -0.02 5.62
N MET A 164 -1.28 -0.12 4.54
CA MET A 164 -0.85 1.04 3.75
C MET A 164 -2.07 1.84 3.28
N LEU A 165 -3.11 1.19 2.77
CA LEU A 165 -4.37 1.84 2.39
C LEU A 165 -5.06 2.53 3.58
N GLN A 166 -5.04 1.93 4.79
CA GLN A 166 -5.64 2.55 5.97
C GLN A 166 -4.99 3.87 6.38
N THR A 167 -3.74 4.12 5.99
CA THR A 167 -3.04 5.38 6.31
C THR A 167 -3.51 6.57 5.48
N TYR A 168 -4.25 6.34 4.39
CA TYR A 168 -4.71 7.42 3.52
C TYR A 168 -5.83 8.25 4.19
N PRO A 169 -5.80 9.59 4.05
CA PRO A 169 -6.77 10.46 4.68
C PRO A 169 -8.18 10.21 4.11
N SER A 170 -9.11 9.85 5.00
CA SER A 170 -10.50 9.56 4.65
C SER A 170 -11.46 10.67 5.11
N CYS A 171 -12.53 10.87 4.35
CA CYS A 171 -13.61 11.79 4.70
C CYS A 171 -14.33 11.30 5.96
N TRP A 172 -14.53 12.18 6.94
CA TRP A 172 -15.21 11.83 8.19
C TRP A 172 -16.72 11.60 8.03
N LYS A 173 -17.35 12.09 6.95
CA LYS A 173 -18.79 11.90 6.69
C LYS A 173 -19.09 10.62 5.93
N CYS A 174 -18.34 10.31 4.88
CA CYS A 174 -18.65 9.20 3.98
C CYS A 174 -17.59 8.09 3.95
N SER A 175 -16.50 8.25 4.70
CA SER A 175 -15.38 7.28 4.79
C SER A 175 -14.68 6.98 3.46
N ARG A 176 -14.88 7.81 2.43
CA ARG A 176 -14.16 7.73 1.15
C ARG A 176 -12.83 8.44 1.22
N TYR A 177 -11.88 8.04 0.37
CA TYR A 177 -10.60 8.73 0.30
C TYR A 177 -10.74 10.17 -0.17
N LEU A 178 -9.95 11.06 0.44
CA LEU A 178 -9.87 12.46 0.04
C LEU A 178 -8.86 12.61 -1.10
N ARG A 179 -9.21 13.42 -2.10
CA ARG A 179 -8.34 13.73 -3.24
C ARG A 179 -7.57 15.01 -2.93
N LYS A 180 -6.27 15.03 -3.25
CA LYS A 180 -5.48 16.28 -3.24
C LYS A 180 -6.02 17.23 -4.31
N ILE A 181 -6.43 18.42 -3.88
CA ILE A 181 -6.94 19.48 -4.73
C ILE A 181 -5.83 20.47 -5.05
N SER A 182 -5.13 20.95 -4.01
CA SER A 182 -4.01 21.86 -4.19
C SER A 182 -2.95 21.64 -3.10
N LYS A 183 -1.70 21.99 -3.44
CA LYS A 183 -0.56 22.02 -2.55
C LYS A 183 0.11 23.37 -2.70
N THR A 184 0.28 24.08 -1.60
CA THR A 184 0.95 25.38 -1.56
C THR A 184 2.01 25.35 -0.47
N GLY A 185 3.22 25.77 -0.80
CA GLY A 185 4.30 25.96 0.16
C GLY A 185 4.58 27.44 0.35
N GLN A 186 4.66 27.87 1.60
CA GLN A 186 5.10 29.21 2.00
C GLN A 186 6.41 29.07 2.77
N MET A 187 7.36 29.97 2.53
CA MET A 187 8.65 29.99 3.20
C MET A 187 8.82 31.30 3.97
N PHE A 188 9.21 31.19 5.23
CA PHE A 188 9.39 32.31 6.15
C PHE A 188 10.85 32.36 6.57
N SER A 189 11.44 33.55 6.49
CA SER A 189 12.86 33.79 6.74
C SER A 189 13.17 33.84 8.22
N ASP A 190 12.14 34.07 9.03
CA ASP A 190 12.21 34.32 10.45
C ASP A 190 11.11 33.55 11.18
N HIS A 191 11.45 33.02 12.35
CA HIS A 191 10.53 32.36 13.26
C HIS A 191 9.42 33.31 13.72
N ASP A 192 9.71 34.59 13.94
CA ASP A 192 8.72 35.55 14.43
C ASP A 192 7.65 35.86 13.37
N LEU A 193 8.06 35.97 12.10
CA LEU A 193 7.14 36.14 10.99
C LEU A 193 6.26 34.90 10.79
N PHE A 194 6.86 33.71 10.92
CA PHE A 194 6.12 32.46 10.88
C PHE A 194 5.12 32.36 12.04
N ALA A 195 5.53 32.64 13.28
CA ALA A 195 4.68 32.56 14.46
C ALA A 195 3.47 33.51 14.35
N LYS A 196 3.71 34.77 13.99
CA LYS A 196 2.64 35.76 13.75
C LYS A 196 1.64 35.27 12.70
N HIS A 197 2.14 34.74 11.58
CA HIS A 197 1.28 34.20 10.52
C HIS A 197 0.51 32.96 10.96
N TYR A 198 1.18 32.03 11.65
CA TYR A 198 0.62 30.76 12.08
C TYR A 198 -0.52 30.93 13.08
N ASP A 199 -0.34 31.87 14.02
CA ASP A 199 -1.30 32.22 15.07
C ASP A 199 -2.46 33.05 14.51
N SER A 200 -2.18 34.02 13.63
CA SER A 200 -3.25 34.86 13.04
C SER A 200 -4.15 34.09 12.08
N LEU A 201 -3.64 33.04 11.43
CA LEU A 201 -4.37 32.33 10.36
C LEU A 201 -5.73 31.79 10.84
N PHE A 202 -5.82 31.20 12.03
CA PHE A 202 -7.06 30.61 12.55
C PHE A 202 -7.77 31.49 13.58
N GLN A 203 -7.28 32.70 13.85
CA GLN A 203 -8.06 33.73 14.55
C GLN A 203 -9.22 34.24 13.66
N HIS A 204 -9.07 34.13 12.34
CA HIS A 204 -10.11 34.47 11.39
C HIS A 204 -10.97 33.24 11.02
N PRO A 205 -12.30 33.39 10.88
CA PRO A 205 -13.17 32.31 10.42
C PRO A 205 -12.73 31.75 9.06
N VAL A 206 -12.74 30.42 8.95
CA VAL A 206 -12.39 29.71 7.72
C VAL A 206 -13.42 30.07 6.64
N GLY A 207 -12.95 30.72 5.56
CA GLY A 207 -13.80 31.25 4.48
C GLY A 207 -13.96 32.78 4.46
N SER A 208 -13.48 33.47 5.49
CA SER A 208 -13.43 34.94 5.50
C SER A 208 -12.38 35.48 4.53
N LYS A 209 -12.57 36.73 4.06
CA LYS A 209 -11.60 37.41 3.18
C LYS A 209 -10.19 37.53 3.82
N PRO A 210 -10.04 37.90 5.11
CA PRO A 210 -8.73 37.93 5.76
C PRO A 210 -8.03 36.57 5.78
N PHE A 211 -8.76 35.49 6.04
CA PHE A 211 -8.23 34.13 5.95
C PHE A 211 -7.74 33.81 4.54
N ALA A 212 -8.53 34.17 3.53
CA ALA A 212 -8.17 33.93 2.14
C ALA A 212 -6.92 34.71 1.70
N ASP A 213 -6.80 35.96 2.14
CA ASP A 213 -5.66 36.81 1.82
C ASP A 213 -4.37 36.29 2.48
N LEU A 214 -4.44 35.82 3.73
CA LEU A 214 -3.31 35.17 4.41
C LEU A 214 -2.89 33.86 3.72
N MET A 215 -3.83 33.02 3.31
CA MET A 215 -3.52 31.79 2.56
C MET A 215 -2.92 32.07 1.17
N ARG A 216 -3.30 33.18 0.54
CA ARG A 216 -2.75 33.62 -0.76
C ARG A 216 -1.40 34.32 -0.64
N ALA A 217 -1.11 34.92 0.51
CA ALA A 217 0.18 35.53 0.78
C ALA A 217 1.25 34.46 0.62
N ASN A 218 2.06 34.54 -0.43
CA ASN A 218 3.03 33.51 -0.75
C ASN A 218 4.44 34.09 -0.60
N PRO A 219 4.94 34.26 0.65
CA PRO A 219 6.33 34.62 0.85
C PRO A 219 7.17 33.46 0.30
N LYS A 220 7.76 33.69 -0.87
CA LYS A 220 8.72 32.77 -1.47
C LYS A 220 10.10 33.38 -1.31
N ILE A 221 10.93 32.71 -0.53
CA ILE A 221 12.32 33.11 -0.36
C ILE A 221 13.13 32.44 -1.47
N ARG A 222 13.90 33.25 -2.20
CA ARG A 222 14.70 32.79 -3.35
C ARG A 222 15.88 31.90 -2.93
N LYS A 223 16.41 32.11 -1.71
CA LYS A 223 17.52 31.34 -1.13
C LYS A 223 17.24 31.09 0.36
N PRO A 224 16.83 29.87 0.75
CA PRO A 224 16.58 29.56 2.16
C PRO A 224 17.90 29.50 2.93
N ALA A 225 17.94 30.11 4.11
CA ALA A 225 19.06 30.06 5.05
C ALA A 225 18.74 29.09 6.21
N VAL A 226 19.74 28.76 7.02
CA VAL A 226 19.50 28.03 8.27
C VAL A 226 18.45 28.79 9.10
N ASP A 227 17.55 28.05 9.73
CA ASP A 227 16.37 28.55 10.47
C ASP A 227 15.23 29.10 9.60
N THR A 228 15.29 28.94 8.28
CA THR A 228 14.12 29.17 7.41
C THR A 228 13.02 28.14 7.73
N VAL A 229 11.80 28.64 7.93
CA VAL A 229 10.61 27.80 8.18
C VAL A 229 9.82 27.64 6.89
N MET A 230 9.47 26.41 6.54
CA MET A 230 8.56 26.10 5.44
C MET A 230 7.24 25.56 5.98
N MET A 231 6.14 26.19 5.60
CA MET A 231 4.79 25.70 5.85
C MET A 231 4.19 25.16 4.54
N GLY A 232 4.03 23.84 4.47
CA GLY A 232 3.33 23.16 3.38
C GLY A 232 1.85 22.99 3.71
N SER A 233 0.98 23.67 2.98
CA SER A 233 -0.47 23.53 3.07
C SER A 233 -0.98 22.62 1.94
N GLU A 234 -1.64 21.53 2.28
CA GLU A 234 -2.32 20.63 1.36
C GLU A 234 -3.83 20.73 1.58
N LEU A 235 -4.57 21.08 0.53
CA LEU A 235 -6.03 21.05 0.52
C LEU A 235 -6.50 19.72 -0.08
N LEU A 236 -7.19 18.94 0.75
CA LEU A 236 -7.80 17.67 0.40
C LEU A 236 -9.32 17.85 0.30
N GLY A 237 -9.98 17.18 -0.63
CA GLY A 237 -11.44 17.25 -0.73
C GLY A 237 -12.11 15.95 -1.15
N CYS A 238 -13.36 15.80 -0.72
CA CYS A 238 -14.18 14.65 -1.05
C CYS A 238 -14.97 14.88 -2.35
N ALA A 239 -14.86 13.97 -3.31
CA ALA A 239 -15.63 14.06 -4.56
C ALA A 239 -17.15 13.94 -4.34
N HIS A 240 -17.56 13.18 -3.32
CA HIS A 240 -18.95 12.86 -3.02
C HIS A 240 -19.61 13.90 -2.09
N CYS A 241 -19.06 14.10 -0.89
CA CYS A 241 -19.64 14.98 0.12
C CYS A 241 -19.23 16.45 -0.02
N LYS A 242 -18.32 16.77 -0.94
CA LYS A 242 -17.74 18.11 -1.16
C LYS A 242 -17.03 18.73 0.06
N THR A 243 -16.94 18.02 1.18
CA THR A 243 -16.17 18.44 2.35
C THR A 243 -14.67 18.54 2.04
N GLN A 244 -14.00 19.42 2.77
CA GLN A 244 -12.58 19.73 2.59
C GLN A 244 -11.82 19.56 3.90
N LEU A 245 -10.55 19.16 3.77
CA LEU A 245 -9.61 19.01 4.87
C LEU A 245 -8.34 19.79 4.51
N LEU A 246 -7.97 20.74 5.34
CA LEU A 246 -6.73 21.49 5.20
C LEU A 246 -5.67 20.85 6.11
N THR A 247 -4.62 20.32 5.52
CA THR A 247 -3.47 19.77 6.24
C THR A 247 -2.31 20.74 6.11
N GLN A 248 -1.72 21.16 7.24
CA GLN A 248 -0.55 22.03 7.25
C GLN A 248 0.61 21.32 7.94
N LYS A 249 1.72 21.15 7.21
CA LYS A 249 2.98 20.58 7.71
C LYS A 249 4.02 21.67 7.81
N VAL A 250 4.76 21.69 8.91
CA VAL A 250 5.79 22.71 9.18
C VAL A 250 7.15 22.04 9.25
N GLN A 251 8.10 22.57 8.49
CA GLN A 251 9.48 22.11 8.43
C GLN A 251 10.43 23.27 8.73
N ILE A 252 11.54 23.03 9.40
CA ILE A 252 12.61 24.02 9.60
C ILE A 252 13.88 23.53 8.93
N LEU A 253 14.58 24.43 8.24
CA LEU A 253 15.87 24.14 7.64
C LEU A 253 16.97 24.17 8.70
N GLY A 254 17.41 22.99 9.13
CA GLY A 254 18.58 22.85 10.00
C GLY A 254 19.88 22.65 9.22
N LYS A 255 21.00 22.51 9.94
CA LYS A 255 22.33 22.25 9.36
C LYS A 255 22.41 20.97 8.52
N LYS A 256 21.56 19.97 8.81
CA LYS A 256 21.50 18.67 8.14
C LYS A 256 20.34 18.55 7.12
N GLY A 257 19.70 19.68 6.79
CA GLY A 257 18.53 19.71 5.90
C GLY A 257 17.21 19.98 6.63
N TRP A 258 16.11 19.78 5.92
CA TRP A 258 14.76 20.04 6.42
C TRP A 258 14.35 19.03 7.48
N LYS A 259 13.86 19.53 8.62
CA LYS A 259 13.33 18.72 9.71
C LYS A 259 11.87 19.05 9.96
N ASP A 260 11.02 18.02 9.96
CA ASP A 260 9.61 18.14 10.30
C ASP A 260 9.44 18.51 11.78
N ILE A 261 8.43 19.35 12.07
CA ILE A 261 7.98 19.66 13.42
C ILE A 261 6.56 19.13 13.60
N PRO A 262 6.40 17.89 14.12
CA PRO A 262 5.10 17.26 14.29
C PRO A 262 4.15 18.08 15.18
N LYS A 263 4.69 18.76 16.20
CA LYS A 263 3.90 19.58 17.14
C LYS A 263 3.17 20.76 16.48
N LEU A 264 3.68 21.26 15.36
CA LEU A 264 3.08 22.38 14.61
C LEU A 264 2.26 21.90 13.40
N THR A 265 2.29 20.59 13.12
CA THR A 265 1.49 20.00 12.06
C THR A 265 0.04 19.91 12.51
N ARG A 266 -0.87 20.50 11.72
CA ARG A 266 -2.30 20.51 12.05
C ARG A 266 -3.16 20.05 10.87
N GLN A 267 -4.31 19.50 11.21
CA GLN A 267 -5.35 19.08 10.27
C GLN A 267 -6.64 19.78 10.68
N VAL A 268 -7.16 20.64 9.80
CA VAL A 268 -8.37 21.42 10.06
C VAL A 268 -9.48 20.98 9.12
N ARG A 269 -10.57 20.50 9.70
CA ARG A 269 -11.79 20.13 8.96
C ARG A 269 -12.56 21.40 8.65
N LEU A 270 -12.93 21.57 7.39
CA LEU A 270 -13.73 22.72 6.99
C LEU A 270 -15.21 22.50 7.30
N PRO A 271 -15.92 23.55 7.77
CA PRO A 271 -17.37 23.50 7.94
C PRO A 271 -18.07 23.36 6.58
N ASP A 272 -19.30 22.88 6.61
CA ASP A 272 -20.09 22.69 5.39
C ASP A 272 -20.38 24.04 4.71
N GLY A 273 -20.34 24.05 3.37
CA GLY A 273 -20.58 25.23 2.56
C GLY A 273 -19.35 26.12 2.32
N VAL A 274 -18.23 25.90 3.03
CA VAL A 274 -16.98 26.63 2.77
C VAL A 274 -16.14 25.91 1.71
N ASP A 275 -15.78 26.63 0.64
CA ASP A 275 -14.92 26.13 -0.43
C ASP A 275 -13.63 26.96 -0.57
N LEU A 276 -12.49 26.37 -0.22
CA LEU A 276 -11.18 27.02 -0.32
C LEU A 276 -10.51 26.83 -1.69
N ARG A 277 -11.15 26.19 -2.68
CA ARG A 277 -10.59 26.06 -4.03
C ARG A 277 -10.27 27.39 -4.70
N GLN A 278 -11.07 28.41 -4.40
CA GLN A 278 -10.87 29.77 -4.93
C GLN A 278 -9.71 30.51 -4.24
N VAL A 279 -9.32 30.04 -3.06
CA VAL A 279 -8.28 30.66 -2.23
C VAL A 279 -6.92 30.05 -2.57
N VAL A 280 -6.88 28.73 -2.69
CA VAL A 280 -5.65 27.97 -2.93
C VAL A 280 -5.58 27.63 -4.43
N LYS A 281 -4.82 28.42 -5.21
CA LYS A 281 -4.63 28.14 -6.65
C LYS A 281 -4.09 26.71 -6.81
N PRO A 282 -4.58 25.94 -7.80
CA PRO A 282 -3.93 24.68 -8.16
C PRO A 282 -2.50 25.01 -8.60
N GLY A 283 -1.53 24.38 -7.93
CA GLY A 283 -0.12 24.41 -8.32
C GLY A 283 0.17 23.40 -9.41
#